data_AF-A0A2E6MMW4-F1
#
_entry.id   AF-A0A2E6MMW4-F1
#
_cell.length_a   1.000
_cell.length_b   1.000
_cell.length_c   1.000
_cell.angle_alpha   90.00
_cell.angle_beta   90.00
_cell.angle_gamma   90.00
#
_symmetry.space_group_name_H-M   'P 1'
#
loop_
_entity.id
_entity.type
_entity.pdbx_description
1 polymer ?
#
loop_
_entity_poly.entity_id
_entity_poly.type
_entity_poly.pdbx_seq_one_letter_code
_entity_poly.pdbx_strand_id
1 'polypeptide(L)'
;MLATLVSPLGGGEGGAVIELFGDGVLSIEGVGPTEVFSRLNQDGARVALINQEGDQLMFLIHLADTLQLPSVVIEEVAGPDDQLRGDLGQYKIEFER
;
A
#
# COMPACT_ATOMS: atom_id res chain seq x y z
N MET A 1 -9.85 5.95 -5.05
CA MET A 1 -9.36 6.65 -3.84
C MET A 1 -7.85 6.50 -3.81
N LEU A 2 -7.12 7.58 -3.55
CA LEU A 2 -5.67 7.53 -3.50
C LEU A 2 -5.22 7.04 -2.13
N ALA A 3 -4.29 6.10 -2.11
CA ALA A 3 -3.68 5.55 -0.92
C ALA A 3 -2.16 5.68 -1.01
N THR A 4 -1.54 6.14 0.07
CA THR A 4 -0.09 6.40 0.13
C THR A 4 0.50 5.72 1.35
N LEU A 5 1.57 4.95 1.18
CA LEU A 5 2.40 4.49 2.29
C LEU A 5 3.23 5.66 2.83
N VAL A 6 3.02 6.00 4.10
CA VAL A 6 3.78 7.04 4.77
C VAL A 6 4.88 6.40 5.62
N SER A 7 6.12 6.66 5.21
CA SER A 7 7.32 6.23 5.94
C SER A 7 7.61 7.15 7.13
N PRO A 8 7.89 6.61 8.33
CA PRO A 8 8.34 7.40 9.48
C PRO A 8 9.76 7.95 9.29
N LEU A 9 10.55 7.37 8.37
CA LEU A 9 11.94 7.75 8.12
C LEU A 9 12.05 8.95 7.17
N GLY A 10 10.94 9.39 6.55
CA GLY A 10 10.91 10.53 5.62
C GLY A 10 11.65 10.30 4.30
N GLY A 11 12.11 9.08 4.02
CA GLY A 11 12.73 8.67 2.77
C GLY A 11 11.79 7.82 1.91
N GLY A 12 12.13 7.67 0.63
CA GLY A 12 11.42 6.78 -0.29
C GLY A 12 11.58 5.31 0.10
N GLU A 13 10.59 4.50 -0.27
CA GLU A 13 10.60 3.06 -0.05
C GLU A 13 10.69 2.33 -1.40
N GLY A 14 11.35 1.18 -1.39
CA GLY A 14 11.54 0.32 -2.57
C GLY A 14 10.36 -0.62 -2.80
N GLY A 15 9.68 -1.01 -1.73
CA GLY A 15 8.48 -1.81 -1.82
C GLY A 15 7.81 -2.06 -0.47
N ALA A 16 6.59 -2.58 -0.53
CA ALA A 16 5.82 -2.97 0.65
C ALA A 16 4.85 -4.10 0.33
N VAL A 17 4.58 -4.93 1.34
CA VAL A 17 3.46 -5.87 1.33
C VAL A 17 2.44 -5.41 2.35
N ILE A 18 1.20 -5.24 1.90
CA ILE A 18 0.08 -4.84 2.75
C ILE A 18 -1.10 -5.80 2.59
N GLU A 19 -1.87 -5.95 3.66
CA GLU A 19 -3.17 -6.61 3.67
C GLU A 19 -4.25 -5.55 3.89
N LEU A 20 -5.20 -5.49 2.97
CA LEU A 20 -6.40 -4.68 3.06
C LEU A 20 -7.54 -5.58 3.52
N PHE A 21 -8.21 -5.20 4.60
CA PHE A 21 -9.37 -5.90 5.15
C PHE A 21 -10.62 -5.04 5.00
N GLY A 22 -11.62 -5.58 4.34
CA GLY A 22 -12.87 -4.90 4.04
C GLY A 22 -13.50 -5.50 2.79
N ASP A 23 -14.81 -5.71 2.85
CA ASP A 23 -15.56 -6.08 1.67
C ASP A 23 -15.58 -4.91 0.66
N GLY A 24 -15.81 -5.21 -0.61
CA GLY A 24 -16.01 -4.19 -1.62
C GLY A 24 -14.73 -3.56 -2.20
N VAL A 25 -13.53 -4.11 -1.97
CA VAL A 25 -12.37 -3.82 -2.82
C VAL A 25 -12.61 -4.40 -4.21
N LEU A 26 -12.68 -3.54 -5.24
CA LEU A 26 -12.98 -3.92 -6.62
C LEU A 26 -11.72 -4.08 -7.47
N SER A 27 -10.81 -3.13 -7.38
CA SER A 27 -9.50 -3.19 -8.04
C SER A 27 -8.48 -2.30 -7.33
N ILE A 28 -7.20 -2.56 -7.61
CA ILE A 28 -6.07 -1.84 -7.04
C ILE A 28 -5.06 -1.61 -8.16
N GLU A 29 -4.66 -0.35 -8.35
CA GLU A 29 -3.84 0.09 -9.47
C GLU A 29 -2.67 0.95 -8.97
N GLY A 30 -1.52 0.83 -9.63
CA GLY A 30 -0.34 1.63 -9.31
C GLY A 30 -0.50 3.09 -9.72
N VAL A 31 0.15 3.99 -8.97
CA VAL A 31 0.23 5.41 -9.32
C VAL A 31 1.70 5.78 -9.54
N GLY A 32 1.94 6.52 -10.64
CA GLY A 32 3.28 6.95 -11.00
C GLY A 32 4.23 5.76 -11.20
N PRO A 33 5.41 5.74 -10.54
CA PRO A 33 6.38 4.65 -10.67
C PRO A 33 6.03 3.41 -9.81
N THR A 34 4.96 3.45 -9.01
CA THR A 34 4.58 2.31 -8.17
C THR A 34 3.93 1.22 -8.99
N GLU A 35 4.58 0.07 -9.12
CA GLU A 35 4.00 -1.15 -9.63
C GLU A 35 3.18 -1.86 -8.54
N VAL A 36 2.05 -2.44 -8.92
CA VAL A 36 1.10 -3.08 -8.00
C VAL A 36 0.80 -4.50 -8.45
N PHE A 37 0.99 -5.44 -7.53
CA PHE A 37 0.57 -6.83 -7.68
C PHE A 37 -0.41 -7.16 -6.56
N SER A 38 -1.67 -7.37 -6.92
CA SER A 38 -2.73 -7.62 -5.94
C SER A 38 -3.38 -8.98 -6.14
N ARG A 39 -3.82 -9.57 -5.03
CA ARG A 39 -4.70 -10.74 -5.00
C ARG A 39 -5.91 -10.40 -4.16
N LEU A 40 -7.04 -10.19 -4.83
CA LEU A 40 -8.32 -9.91 -4.19
C LEU A 40 -8.99 -11.21 -3.72
N ASN A 41 -9.73 -11.11 -2.62
CA ASN A 41 -10.62 -12.14 -2.11
C ASN A 41 -11.91 -11.49 -1.57
N GLN A 42 -12.78 -12.26 -0.93
CA GLN A 42 -14.06 -11.73 -0.42
C GLN A 42 -13.91 -10.79 0.77
N ASP A 43 -12.81 -10.92 1.52
CA ASP A 43 -12.54 -10.20 2.76
C ASP A 43 -11.58 -9.01 2.56
N GLY A 44 -11.13 -8.78 1.32
CA GLY A 44 -10.27 -7.67 0.94
C GLY A 44 -9.19 -8.07 -0.08
N ALA A 45 -7.94 -7.69 0.16
CA ALA A 45 -6.86 -7.92 -0.79
C ALA A 45 -5.46 -7.93 -0.14
N ARG A 46 -4.60 -8.84 -0.61
CA ARG A 46 -3.16 -8.75 -0.39
C ARG A 46 -2.53 -7.99 -1.54
N VAL A 47 -1.65 -7.03 -1.23
CA VAL A 47 -1.04 -6.14 -2.22
C VAL A 47 0.46 -6.06 -2.01
N ALA A 48 1.22 -6.25 -3.08
CA ALA A 48 2.63 -5.89 -3.13
C ALA A 48 2.77 -4.61 -3.97
N LEU A 49 3.45 -3.61 -3.38
CA LEU A 49 3.79 -2.34 -3.98
C LEU A 49 5.29 -2.34 -4.24
N ILE A 50 5.73 -1.90 -5.43
CA ILE A 50 7.14 -1.86 -5.79
C ILE A 50 7.44 -0.53 -6.48
N ASN A 51 8.48 0.17 -6.02
CA ASN A 51 9.04 1.35 -6.68
C ASN A 51 10.56 1.28 -6.63
N GLN A 52 11.17 0.78 -7.71
CA GLN A 52 12.62 0.56 -7.81
C GLN A 52 13.43 1.87 -7.79
N GLU A 53 12.82 3.01 -8.11
CA GLU A 53 13.51 4.31 -8.08
C GLU A 53 13.60 4.88 -6.66
N GLY A 54 12.79 4.37 -5.73
CA GLY A 54 12.79 4.77 -4.33
C GLY A 54 12.12 6.11 -4.08
N ASP A 55 10.80 6.10 -3.94
CA ASP A 55 9.97 7.27 -3.62
C ASP A 55 8.76 6.83 -2.78
N GLN A 56 7.73 7.67 -2.68
CA GLN A 56 6.45 7.30 -2.12
C GLN A 56 5.83 6.13 -2.89
N LEU A 57 5.28 5.16 -2.14
CA LEU A 57 4.48 4.08 -2.68
C LEU A 57 3.02 4.54 -2.69
N MET A 58 2.49 4.78 -3.88
CA MET A 58 1.15 5.32 -4.10
C MET A 58 0.35 4.37 -4.98
N PHE A 59 -0.92 4.16 -4.63
CA PHE A 59 -1.82 3.30 -5.37
C PHE A 59 -3.25 3.81 -5.29
N LEU A 60 -4.03 3.52 -6.33
CA LEU A 60 -5.47 3.76 -6.36
C LEU A 60 -6.19 2.50 -5.91
N ILE A 61 -7.15 2.69 -5.01
CA ILE A 61 -8.11 1.66 -4.62
C ILE A 61 -9.47 2.05 -5.18
N HIS A 62 -10.09 1.12 -5.91
CA HIS A 62 -11.49 1.23 -6.30
C HIS A 62 -12.34 0.44 -5.32
N LEU A 63 -13.22 1.14 -4.61
CA LEU A 63 -14.12 0.59 -3.61
C LEU A 63 -15.56 0.66 -4.13
N ALA A 64 -16.37 -0.34 -3.76
CA ALA A 64 -17.81 -0.34 -4.02
C ALA A 64 -18.52 0.77 -3.23
N ASP A 65 -18.10 1.01 -1.98
CA ASP A 65 -18.54 2.12 -1.13
C ASP A 65 -17.32 2.92 -0.65
N THR A 66 -17.19 4.17 -1.11
CA THR A 66 -16.07 5.04 -0.74
C THR A 66 -16.22 5.71 0.63
N LEU A 67 -17.36 5.49 1.30
CA LEU A 67 -17.56 5.91 2.69
C LEU A 67 -17.02 4.89 3.69
N GLN A 68 -16.75 3.66 3.26
CA GLN A 68 -16.20 2.58 4.07
C GLN A 68 -14.76 2.28 3.65
N LEU A 69 -13.80 2.75 4.45
CA LEU A 69 -12.39 2.50 4.18
C LEU A 69 -12.00 1.09 4.67
N PRO A 70 -11.18 0.35 3.91
CA PRO A 70 -10.60 -0.88 4.41
C PRO A 70 -9.67 -0.60 5.58
N SER A 71 -9.61 -1.52 6.54
CA SER A 71 -8.53 -1.57 7.51
C SER A 71 -7.26 -2.06 6.82
N VAL A 72 -6.10 -1.58 7.25
CA VAL A 72 -4.82 -1.95 6.63
C VAL A 72 -3.86 -2.52 7.66
N VAL A 73 -3.19 -3.60 7.29
CA VAL A 73 -1.99 -4.10 7.99
C VAL A 73 -0.82 -4.02 7.02
N ILE A 74 0.29 -3.50 7.51
CA ILE A 74 1.56 -3.44 6.77
C ILE A 74 2.40 -4.60 7.27
N GLU A 75 2.63 -5.57 6.39
CA GLU A 75 3.33 -6.81 6.73
C GLU A 75 4.84 -6.66 6.58
N GLU A 76 5.26 -6.00 5.49
CA GLU A 76 6.67 -5.81 5.15
C GLU A 76 6.86 -4.48 4.43
N VAL A 77 8.01 -3.84 4.67
CA VAL A 77 8.49 -2.69 3.89
C VAL A 77 9.97 -2.92 3.62
N ALA A 78 10.40 -2.60 2.41
CA ALA A 78 11.80 -2.61 2.01
C ALA A 78 12.21 -1.23 1.49
N GLY A 79 13.43 -0.83 1.79
CA GLY A 79 14.04 0.34 1.16
C GLY A 79 14.37 0.09 -0.31
N PRO A 80 14.75 1.15 -1.04
CA PRO A 80 15.23 1.04 -2.43
C PRO A 80 16.54 0.24 -2.56
N ASP A 81 17.19 -0.03 -1.44
CA ASP A 81 18.39 -0.84 -1.30
C ASP A 81 18.08 -2.32 -0.98
N ASP A 82 16.84 -2.75 -1.17
CA ASP A 82 16.31 -4.09 -0.88
C ASP A 82 16.44 -4.50 0.61
N GLN A 83 16.70 -3.56 1.51
CA GLN A 83 16.77 -3.85 2.93
C GLN A 83 15.41 -3.73 3.59
N LEU A 84 14.98 -4.80 4.25
CA LEU A 84 13.77 -4.82 5.05
C LEU A 84 13.83 -3.82 6.21
N ARG A 85 12.71 -3.14 6.46
CA ARG A 85 12.52 -2.25 7.60
C ARG A 85 12.12 -3.10 8.82
N GLY A 86 12.88 -2.96 9.90
CA GLY A 86 12.69 -3.79 11.10
C GLY A 86 11.53 -3.36 12.01
N ASP A 87 11.20 -2.07 12.05
CA ASP A 87 10.07 -1.54 12.82
C ASP A 87 9.01 -0.94 11.89
N LEU A 88 7.84 -1.57 11.86
CA LEU A 88 6.71 -1.17 11.03
C LEU A 88 5.66 -0.37 11.82
N GLY A 89 5.80 -0.23 13.15
CA GLY A 89 4.75 0.29 14.02
C GLY A 89 4.39 1.76 13.81
N GLN A 90 5.23 2.51 13.09
CA GLN A 90 4.99 3.90 12.72
C GLN A 90 4.65 4.10 11.24
N TYR A 91 4.70 3.05 10.42
CA TYR A 91 4.20 3.09 9.05
C TYR A 91 2.68 3.11 9.06
N LYS A 92 2.10 3.77 8.06
CA LYS A 92 0.65 3.83 7.87
C LYS A 92 0.31 4.00 6.40
N ILE A 93 -0.91 3.59 6.04
CA ILE A 93 -1.53 4.01 4.79
C ILE A 93 -2.41 5.22 5.07
N GLU A 94 -2.18 6.31 4.35
CA GLU A 94 -3.08 7.46 4.32
C GLU A 94 -3.98 7.38 3.09
N PHE A 95 -5.25 7.73 3.27
CA PHE A 95 -6.25 7.74 2.21
C PHE A 95 -6.67 9.18 1.90
N GLU A 96 -6.59 9.55 0.62
CA GLU A 96 -7.03 10.84 0.10
C GLU A 96 -8.23 10.65 -0.85
N ARG A 97 -9.24 11.50 -0.66
CA ARG A 97 -10.49 11.50 -1.43
C ARG A 97 -10.37 12.32 -2.70
#